data_AF-A0A955D809-F1
#
_entry.id   AF-A0A955D809-F1
#
_cell.length_a   1.000
_cell.length_b   1.000
_cell.length_c   1.000
_cell.angle_alpha   90.00
_cell.angle_beta   90.00
_cell.angle_gamma   90.00
#
_symmetry.space_group_name_H-M   'P 1'
#
loop_
_entity.id
_entity.type
_entity.pdbx_description
1 polymer ?
#
loop_
_entity_poly.entity_id
_entity_poly.type
_entity_poly.pdbx_seq_one_letter_code
_entity_poly.pdbx_strand_id
1 'polypeptide(L)'
;MATGRNISMRPAKRSVSPLEQIRRRHRAAGGSAASVVDASAVSTQKVKRRLSEEDERLLAHLLSFEQDFIDSPAFYENDAERKIYVDVPDVQKPDTTWYHPVMDDLSYARGRTVKSAQQVILTGAEEKILFHQFNYARHRVCELQKACKASKTKKPTPEQADQLLFWHRRAERIREQIAETNLALVLAMAKRTRMSEVDFA
;
A
#
# COMPACT_ATOMS: atom_id res chain seq x y z
N MET A 1 5.27 -66.25 -35.28
CA MET A 1 5.16 -64.99 -36.05
C MET A 1 4.54 -63.92 -35.15
N ALA A 2 5.13 -62.73 -35.18
CA ALA A 2 4.68 -61.44 -34.59
C ALA A 2 4.64 -61.33 -33.04
N THR A 3 5.76 -61.05 -32.38
CA THR A 3 6.27 -59.70 -31.99
C THR A 3 5.44 -58.98 -30.93
N GLY A 4 6.00 -58.94 -29.72
CA GLY A 4 5.50 -58.15 -28.60
C GLY A 4 5.70 -56.64 -28.78
N ARG A 5 4.89 -55.88 -28.04
CA ARG A 5 5.14 -54.48 -27.66
C ARG A 5 4.67 -54.28 -26.23
N ASN A 6 5.64 -54.25 -25.32
CA ASN A 6 5.48 -53.67 -23.99
C ASN A 6 5.24 -52.16 -24.15
N ILE A 7 4.06 -51.68 -23.75
CA ILE A 7 3.76 -50.26 -23.66
C ILE A 7 4.35 -49.75 -22.34
N SER A 8 5.58 -49.25 -22.42
CA SER A 8 6.21 -48.47 -21.35
C SER A 8 5.49 -47.13 -21.20
N MET A 9 4.61 -47.01 -20.20
CA MET A 9 4.10 -45.70 -19.78
C MET A 9 5.20 -44.96 -19.01
N ARG A 10 5.75 -43.94 -19.67
CA ARG A 10 6.71 -42.99 -19.11
C ARG A 10 6.07 -42.23 -17.94
N PRO A 11 6.78 -41.99 -16.82
CA PRO A 11 6.25 -41.12 -15.77
C PRO A 11 6.09 -39.69 -16.29
N ALA A 12 4.93 -39.09 -15.99
CA ALA A 12 4.63 -37.70 -16.31
C ALA A 12 5.71 -36.76 -15.73
N LYS A 13 6.25 -35.87 -16.57
CA LYS A 13 7.18 -34.82 -16.14
C LYS A 13 6.44 -33.89 -15.17
N ARG A 14 6.73 -34.00 -13.88
CA ARG A 14 6.26 -33.05 -12.86
C ARG A 14 6.82 -31.67 -13.19
N SER A 15 5.98 -30.76 -13.69
CA SER A 15 6.31 -29.34 -13.80
C SER A 15 6.41 -28.76 -12.38
N VAL A 16 7.61 -28.30 -12.03
CA VAL A 16 7.91 -27.69 -10.74
C VAL A 16 7.12 -26.38 -10.62
N SER A 17 6.42 -26.19 -9.49
CA SER A 17 5.62 -25.00 -9.24
C SER A 17 6.49 -23.72 -9.25
N PRO A 18 6.00 -22.56 -9.74
CA PRO A 18 6.72 -21.29 -9.66
C PRO A 18 7.21 -20.94 -8.24
N LEU A 19 6.49 -21.41 -7.21
CA LEU A 19 6.87 -21.26 -5.79
C LEU A 19 8.06 -22.15 -5.39
N GLU A 20 8.23 -23.32 -6.01
CA GLU A 20 9.39 -24.20 -5.79
C GLU A 20 10.64 -23.70 -6.50
N GLN A 21 10.50 -23.01 -7.64
CA GLN A 21 11.64 -22.35 -8.30
C GLN A 21 12.21 -21.21 -7.45
N ILE A 22 11.36 -20.44 -6.77
CA ILE A 22 11.77 -19.37 -5.86
C ILE A 22 12.49 -19.95 -4.62
N ARG A 23 11.98 -21.05 -4.05
CA ARG A 23 12.65 -21.75 -2.93
C ARG A 23 14.02 -22.31 -3.31
N ARG A 24 14.18 -22.81 -4.54
CA ARG A 24 15.48 -23.31 -5.01
C ARG A 24 16.49 -22.17 -5.24
N ARG A 25 16.05 -21.01 -5.70
CA ARG A 25 16.90 -19.83 -5.87
C ARG A 25 17.47 -19.32 -4.54
N HIS A 26 16.68 -19.32 -3.48
CA HIS A 26 17.16 -18.93 -2.15
C HIS A 26 18.11 -19.95 -1.49
N ARG A 27 18.05 -21.22 -1.90
CA ARG A 27 18.91 -22.29 -1.33
C ARG A 27 20.29 -22.39 -2.01
N ALA A 28 20.47 -21.81 -3.20
CA ALA A 28 21.73 -21.89 -3.96
C ALA A 28 22.72 -20.76 -3.63
N ALA A 29 22.35 -19.77 -2.81
CA ALA A 29 23.20 -18.61 -2.48
C ALA A 29 23.98 -18.74 -1.16
N GLY A 30 24.01 -19.93 -0.54
CA GLY A 30 24.67 -20.16 0.74
C GLY A 30 25.26 -21.55 0.84
N GLY A 31 26.30 -21.83 0.06
CA GLY A 31 27.10 -23.05 0.17
C GLY A 31 28.21 -22.87 1.20
N SER A 32 28.07 -23.45 2.38
CA SER A 32 29.19 -24.02 3.13
C SER A 32 28.71 -25.17 4.01
N ALA A 33 29.52 -26.22 3.95
CA ALA A 33 29.42 -27.59 4.42
C ALA A 33 28.57 -27.89 5.67
N ALA A 34 27.96 -29.08 5.62
CA ALA A 34 27.34 -29.77 6.71
C ALA A 34 28.27 -29.96 7.91
N SER A 35 27.75 -29.68 9.11
CA SER A 35 28.11 -30.40 10.32
C SER A 35 26.83 -30.65 11.11
N VAL A 36 26.54 -31.93 11.31
CA VAL A 36 25.49 -32.44 12.18
C VAL A 36 25.93 -32.23 13.63
N VAL A 37 25.43 -31.19 14.27
CA VAL A 37 25.47 -31.04 15.73
C VAL A 37 24.19 -30.36 16.24
N ASP A 38 23.51 -31.13 17.08
CA ASP A 38 22.63 -30.78 18.20
C ASP A 38 21.59 -29.65 18.05
N ALA A 39 20.32 -30.06 18.17
CA ALA A 39 19.16 -29.19 18.20
C ALA A 39 18.96 -28.61 19.60
N SER A 40 19.75 -27.60 19.96
CA SER A 40 19.53 -26.80 21.16
C SER A 40 19.45 -25.30 20.83
N ALA A 41 18.22 -24.78 20.96
CA ALA A 41 17.89 -23.37 21.21
C ALA A 41 18.70 -22.29 20.47
N VAL A 42 18.48 -22.13 19.16
CA VAL A 42 18.83 -20.88 18.48
C VAL A 42 17.74 -19.85 18.83
N SER A 43 18.01 -19.05 19.85
CA SER A 43 17.28 -17.80 20.03
C SER A 43 17.52 -16.93 18.80
N THR A 44 16.51 -16.81 17.94
CA THR A 44 16.52 -15.82 16.85
C THR A 44 16.50 -14.44 17.51
N GLN A 45 17.68 -13.91 17.83
CA GLN A 45 17.84 -12.50 18.15
C GLN A 45 17.29 -11.73 16.95
N LYS A 46 16.08 -11.18 17.11
CA LYS A 46 15.50 -10.24 16.15
C LYS A 46 16.47 -9.07 16.06
N VAL A 47 17.30 -9.06 15.03
CA VAL A 47 18.10 -7.89 14.66
C VAL A 47 17.10 -6.75 14.50
N LYS A 48 17.09 -5.81 15.45
CA LYS A 48 16.25 -4.62 15.39
C LYS A 48 16.69 -3.85 14.15
N ARG A 49 15.92 -3.94 13.07
CA ARG A 49 16.15 -3.15 11.86
C ARG A 49 16.13 -1.69 12.28
N ARG A 50 17.19 -0.96 11.97
CA ARG A 50 17.20 0.49 12.11
C ARG A 50 16.30 1.08 11.02
N LEU A 51 15.61 2.16 11.36
CA LEU A 51 14.83 2.92 10.40
C LEU A 51 15.75 3.53 9.33
N SER A 52 15.22 3.78 8.14
CA SER A 52 15.95 4.56 7.12
C SER A 52 16.02 6.03 7.56
N GLU A 53 16.94 6.80 6.98
CA GLU A 53 17.00 8.25 7.25
C GLU A 53 15.70 8.98 6.86
N GLU A 54 15.03 8.51 5.79
CA GLU A 54 13.74 9.06 5.35
C GLU A 54 12.64 8.77 6.37
N ASP A 55 12.61 7.54 6.90
CA ASP A 55 11.65 7.10 7.92
C ASP A 55 11.88 7.83 9.24
N GLU A 56 13.13 8.10 9.61
CA GLU A 56 13.47 8.90 10.78
C GLU A 56 13.00 10.36 10.64
N ARG A 57 13.21 10.98 9.47
CA ARG A 57 12.73 12.34 9.19
C ARG A 57 11.20 12.39 9.19
N LEU A 58 10.55 11.42 8.56
CA LEU A 58 9.09 11.34 8.52
C LEU A 58 8.51 11.13 9.92
N LEU A 59 9.11 10.25 10.72
CA LEU A 59 8.70 10.02 12.11
C LEU A 59 8.87 11.29 12.96
N ALA A 60 10.00 11.99 12.83
CA ALA A 60 10.23 13.24 13.54
C ALA A 60 9.21 14.31 13.15
N HIS A 61 8.87 14.40 11.86
CA HIS A 61 7.81 15.28 11.38
C HIS A 61 6.44 14.90 11.96
N LEU A 62 6.07 13.62 11.92
CA LEU A 62 4.80 13.13 12.50
C LEU A 62 4.67 13.42 13.99
N LEU A 63 5.77 13.45 14.75
CA LEU A 63 5.73 13.73 16.18
C LEU A 63 5.69 15.22 16.51
N SER A 64 5.92 16.11 15.53
CA SER A 64 5.94 17.56 15.77
C SER A 64 4.56 18.20 15.83
N PHE A 65 3.55 17.55 15.24
CA PHE A 65 2.17 18.01 15.24
C PHE A 65 1.21 16.93 15.77
N GLU A 66 0.01 17.36 16.18
CA GLU A 66 -1.05 16.45 16.58
C GLU A 66 -1.86 16.02 15.37
N GLN A 67 -2.10 14.72 15.25
CA GLN A 67 -2.90 14.17 14.17
C GLN A 67 -4.39 14.39 14.46
N ASP A 68 -5.01 15.30 13.71
CA ASP A 68 -6.46 15.46 13.76
C ASP A 68 -7.15 14.25 13.13
N PHE A 69 -8.36 13.93 13.60
CA PHE A 69 -9.30 12.98 13.01
C PHE A 69 -10.72 13.39 13.40
N ILE A 70 -11.73 12.90 12.66
CA ILE A 70 -13.13 13.09 13.03
C ILE A 70 -13.55 11.91 13.90
N ASP A 71 -14.04 12.15 15.11
CA ASP A 71 -14.37 11.03 15.98
C ASP A 71 -15.57 10.21 15.47
N SER A 72 -15.52 8.90 15.69
CA SER A 72 -16.58 7.97 15.28
C SER A 72 -16.66 6.80 16.25
N PRO A 73 -17.88 6.45 16.75
CA PRO A 73 -18.05 5.32 17.65
C PRO A 73 -17.50 3.99 17.11
N ALA A 74 -17.53 3.80 15.78
CA ALA A 74 -17.03 2.60 15.11
C ALA A 74 -15.53 2.34 15.35
N PHE A 75 -14.75 3.37 15.71
CA PHE A 75 -13.31 3.26 15.93
C PHE A 75 -12.94 2.56 17.24
N TYR A 76 -13.88 2.52 18.17
CA TYR A 76 -13.72 1.93 19.50
C TYR A 76 -14.36 0.55 19.62
N GLU A 77 -15.03 0.09 18.55
CA GLU A 77 -15.60 -1.24 18.52
C GLU A 77 -14.50 -2.31 18.54
N ASN A 78 -14.83 -3.46 19.13
CA ASN A 78 -14.01 -4.65 18.95
C ASN A 78 -13.93 -4.98 17.45
N ASP A 79 -12.74 -5.37 17.01
CA ASP A 79 -12.45 -5.66 15.60
C ASP A 79 -12.67 -4.48 14.63
N ALA A 80 -12.63 -3.22 15.10
CA ALA A 80 -12.80 -2.03 14.25
C ALA A 80 -11.94 -2.09 12.98
N GLU A 81 -10.66 -2.45 13.10
CA GLU A 81 -9.75 -2.58 11.95
C GLU A 81 -10.26 -3.57 10.89
N ARG A 82 -10.79 -4.73 11.32
CA ARG A 82 -11.36 -5.74 10.41
C ARG A 82 -12.62 -5.20 9.75
N LYS A 83 -13.53 -4.60 10.53
CA LYS A 83 -14.78 -4.05 10.00
C LYS A 83 -14.53 -2.93 8.98
N ILE A 84 -13.50 -2.12 9.18
CA ILE A 84 -13.21 -0.93 8.37
C ILE A 84 -12.43 -1.29 7.09
N TYR A 85 -11.56 -2.30 7.12
CA TYR A 85 -10.68 -2.63 5.99
C TYR A 85 -10.91 -3.98 5.34
N VAL A 86 -11.58 -4.92 6.01
CA VAL A 86 -11.74 -6.31 5.54
C VAL A 86 -13.20 -6.61 5.23
N ASP A 87 -14.12 -6.24 6.13
CA ASP A 87 -15.55 -6.58 6.00
C ASP A 87 -16.32 -5.56 5.12
N VAL A 88 -15.61 -4.76 4.32
CA VAL A 88 -16.17 -3.76 3.39
C VAL A 88 -16.00 -4.19 1.93
N PRO A 89 -16.91 -3.77 1.03
CA PRO A 89 -16.72 -3.93 -0.40
C PRO A 89 -15.41 -3.32 -0.89
N ASP A 90 -14.78 -3.94 -1.89
CA ASP A 90 -13.59 -3.39 -2.54
C ASP A 90 -13.97 -2.14 -3.35
N VAL A 91 -13.19 -1.08 -3.21
CA VAL A 91 -13.42 0.20 -3.89
C VAL A 91 -12.46 0.30 -5.06
N GLN A 92 -13.00 0.52 -6.26
CA GLN A 92 -12.19 0.63 -7.47
C GLN A 92 -11.17 1.78 -7.35
N LYS A 93 -9.94 1.51 -7.78
CA LYS A 93 -8.89 2.53 -7.84
C LYS A 93 -9.03 3.32 -9.15
N PRO A 94 -8.95 4.66 -9.11
CA PRO A 94 -9.00 5.47 -10.31
C PRO A 94 -7.77 5.18 -11.19
N ASP A 95 -7.97 5.20 -12.51
CA ASP A 95 -6.86 5.25 -13.47
C ASP A 95 -6.55 6.73 -13.77
N THR A 96 -5.35 7.18 -13.41
CA THR A 96 -4.85 8.54 -13.70
C THR A 96 -3.97 8.59 -14.94
N THR A 97 -3.79 7.47 -15.65
CA THR A 97 -2.92 7.36 -16.83
C THR A 97 -3.36 8.28 -17.98
N TRP A 98 -4.62 8.74 -18.04
CA TRP A 98 -5.06 9.72 -19.04
C TRP A 98 -4.53 11.14 -18.80
N TYR A 99 -4.20 11.50 -17.56
CA TYR A 99 -3.71 12.83 -17.23
C TYR A 99 -2.21 12.97 -17.53
N HIS A 100 -1.46 11.87 -17.42
CA HIS A 100 0.00 11.86 -17.65
C HIS A 100 0.38 12.33 -19.08
N PRO A 101 -0.27 11.88 -20.18
CA PRO A 101 -0.03 12.40 -21.52
C PRO A 101 -0.54 13.83 -21.74
N VAL A 102 -1.65 14.23 -21.11
CA VAL A 102 -2.20 15.59 -21.28
C VAL A 102 -1.30 16.66 -20.64
N MET A 103 -0.63 16.33 -19.53
CA MET A 103 0.43 17.17 -18.95
C MET A 103 1.73 17.09 -19.77
N ASP A 104 2.12 15.90 -20.22
CA ASP A 104 3.33 15.73 -21.04
C ASP A 104 3.21 16.43 -22.42
N ASP A 105 2.02 16.48 -23.02
CA ASP A 105 1.77 17.12 -24.33
C ASP A 105 1.81 18.66 -24.25
N LEU A 106 1.71 19.27 -23.06
CA LEU A 106 2.08 20.68 -22.84
C LEU A 106 3.61 20.89 -22.95
N SER A 107 4.40 19.84 -22.77
CA SER A 107 5.87 19.91 -22.81
C SER A 107 6.47 19.47 -24.15
N TYR A 108 5.85 18.56 -24.92
CA TYR A 108 6.37 18.19 -26.25
C TYR A 108 5.28 17.72 -27.24
N ALA A 109 5.22 18.38 -28.40
CA ALA A 109 4.42 18.01 -29.54
C ALA A 109 4.71 16.57 -30.04
N ARG A 110 3.74 15.64 -29.92
CA ARG A 110 3.45 14.57 -30.90
C ARG A 110 2.25 13.71 -30.49
N GLY A 111 1.27 13.62 -31.39
CA GLY A 111 0.00 12.93 -31.19
C GLY A 111 0.11 11.45 -30.86
N ARG A 112 -0.10 11.12 -29.58
CA ARG A 112 -0.51 9.80 -29.13
C ARG A 112 -2.02 9.79 -28.95
N THR A 113 -2.69 8.78 -29.49
CA THR A 113 -4.12 8.53 -29.23
C THR A 113 -4.28 8.09 -27.78
N VAL A 114 -4.77 8.99 -26.94
CA VAL A 114 -5.12 8.68 -25.55
C VAL A 114 -6.26 7.65 -25.57
N LYS A 115 -6.01 6.43 -25.08
CA LYS A 115 -7.08 5.48 -24.79
C LYS A 115 -8.01 6.18 -23.81
N SER A 116 -9.31 6.16 -24.06
CA SER A 116 -10.32 6.69 -23.13
C SER A 116 -10.12 6.00 -21.78
N ALA A 117 -9.44 6.67 -20.85
CA ALA A 117 -9.31 6.11 -19.51
C ALA A 117 -10.68 6.12 -18.89
N GLN A 118 -10.99 5.00 -18.25
CA GLN A 118 -12.26 4.83 -17.57
C GLN A 118 -12.24 5.74 -16.34
N GLN A 119 -12.97 6.85 -16.41
CA GLN A 119 -13.16 7.72 -15.27
C GLN A 119 -13.94 6.93 -14.20
N VAL A 120 -13.28 6.58 -13.11
CA VAL A 120 -13.92 5.98 -11.95
C VAL A 120 -14.64 7.10 -11.20
N ILE A 121 -15.97 7.05 -11.21
CA ILE A 121 -16.81 7.92 -10.38
C ILE A 121 -17.30 7.07 -9.23
N LEU A 122 -16.93 7.44 -8.01
CA LEU A 122 -17.37 6.72 -6.82
C LEU A 122 -18.85 7.01 -6.53
N THR A 123 -19.54 5.99 -6.06
CA THR A 123 -20.83 6.12 -5.40
C THR A 123 -20.64 6.70 -4.00
N GLY A 124 -21.68 7.33 -3.45
CA GLY A 124 -21.61 7.86 -2.07
C GLY A 124 -21.36 6.77 -1.00
N ALA A 125 -21.61 5.49 -1.30
CA ALA A 125 -21.25 4.39 -0.41
C ALA A 125 -19.73 4.11 -0.44
N GLU A 126 -19.13 4.10 -1.63
CA GLU A 126 -17.67 3.91 -1.80
C GLU A 126 -16.87 5.07 -1.22
N GLU A 127 -17.34 6.31 -1.42
CA GLU A 127 -16.74 7.49 -0.78
C GLU A 127 -16.74 7.34 0.74
N LYS A 128 -17.88 6.96 1.33
CA LYS A 128 -17.98 6.71 2.78
C LYS A 128 -16.97 5.66 3.25
N ILE A 129 -16.78 4.59 2.50
CA ILE A 129 -15.77 3.56 2.82
C ILE A 129 -14.37 4.19 2.84
N LEU A 130 -13.96 4.88 1.78
CA LEU A 130 -12.63 5.49 1.72
C LEU A 130 -12.43 6.55 2.81
N PHE A 131 -13.42 7.40 3.06
CA PHE A 131 -13.35 8.39 4.14
C PHE A 131 -13.24 7.74 5.51
N HIS A 132 -14.00 6.67 5.77
CA HIS A 132 -13.95 5.97 7.04
C HIS A 132 -12.60 5.28 7.26
N GLN A 133 -12.07 4.65 6.21
CA GLN A 133 -10.74 4.04 6.18
C GLN A 133 -9.61 5.05 6.38
N PHE A 134 -9.68 6.19 5.71
CA PHE A 134 -8.72 7.29 5.86
C PHE A 134 -8.73 7.84 7.28
N ASN A 135 -9.93 8.10 7.80
CA ASN A 135 -10.12 8.71 9.10
C ASN A 135 -9.72 7.78 10.24
N TYR A 136 -9.99 6.47 10.13
CA TYR A 136 -9.52 5.49 11.10
C TYR A 136 -7.99 5.40 11.14
N ALA A 137 -7.30 5.46 9.99
CA ALA A 137 -5.84 5.48 9.96
C ALA A 137 -5.27 6.69 10.74
N ARG A 138 -5.88 7.86 10.58
CA ARG A 138 -5.51 9.08 11.33
C ARG A 138 -5.80 8.95 12.83
N HIS A 139 -6.95 8.36 13.20
CA HIS A 139 -7.25 8.02 14.59
C HIS A 139 -6.16 7.13 15.22
N ARG A 140 -5.70 6.09 14.51
CA ARG A 140 -4.60 5.22 14.99
C ARG A 140 -3.29 5.96 15.20
N VAL A 141 -2.93 6.87 14.30
CA VAL A 141 -1.75 7.73 14.47
C VAL A 141 -1.91 8.63 15.70
N CYS A 142 -3.08 9.25 15.88
CA CYS A 142 -3.38 10.11 17.04
C CYS A 142 -3.23 9.35 18.36
N GLU A 143 -3.81 8.15 18.46
CA GLU A 143 -3.70 7.30 19.66
C GLU A 143 -2.25 6.91 19.97
N LEU A 144 -1.46 6.59 18.93
CA LEU A 144 -0.03 6.31 19.09
C LEU A 144 0.75 7.55 19.55
N GLN A 145 0.46 8.73 19.00
CA GLN A 145 1.07 9.99 19.45
C GLN A 145 0.74 10.28 20.92
N LYS A 146 -0.52 10.11 21.35
CA LYS A 146 -0.93 10.26 22.75
C LYS A 146 -0.18 9.29 23.66
N ALA A 147 -0.08 8.01 23.27
CA ALA A 147 0.68 7.01 24.00
C ALA A 147 2.18 7.37 24.11
N CYS A 148 2.77 7.92 23.04
CA CYS A 148 4.14 8.40 23.05
C CYS A 148 4.30 9.60 24.00
N LYS A 149 3.41 10.60 23.93
CA LYS A 149 3.41 11.79 24.82
C LYS A 149 3.25 11.41 26.29
N ALA A 150 2.48 10.38 26.61
CA ALA A 150 2.27 9.87 27.97
C ALA A 150 3.45 9.06 28.52
N SER A 151 4.35 8.57 27.65
CA SER A 151 5.52 7.80 28.07
C SER A 151 6.58 8.67 28.74
N LYS A 152 7.36 8.08 29.66
CA LYS A 152 8.42 8.80 30.42
C LYS A 152 9.45 9.48 29.50
N THR A 153 9.80 8.83 28.40
CA THR A 153 10.81 9.32 27.45
C THR A 153 10.24 10.28 26.42
N LYS A 154 8.90 10.39 26.32
CA LYS A 154 8.19 11.12 25.25
C LYS A 154 8.65 10.72 23.83
N LYS A 155 9.15 9.50 23.68
CA LYS A 155 9.69 8.94 22.43
C LYS A 155 9.01 7.62 22.12
N PRO A 156 8.68 7.34 20.84
CA PRO A 156 8.12 6.05 20.46
C PRO A 156 9.11 4.92 20.72
N THR A 157 8.58 3.77 21.12
CA THR A 157 9.29 2.49 21.00
C THR A 157 9.51 2.15 19.52
N PRO A 158 10.47 1.27 19.17
CA PRO A 158 10.66 0.82 17.79
C PRO A 158 9.36 0.29 17.16
N GLU A 159 8.58 -0.47 17.92
CA GLU A 159 7.31 -1.03 17.48
C GLU A 159 6.25 0.06 17.24
N GLN A 160 6.20 1.09 18.08
CA GLN A 160 5.32 2.25 17.88
C GLN A 160 5.74 3.09 16.67
N ALA A 161 7.05 3.23 16.44
CA ALA A 161 7.57 3.95 15.28
C ALA A 161 7.14 3.27 13.97
N ASP A 162 7.29 1.94 13.88
CA ASP A 162 6.83 1.16 12.73
C ASP A 162 5.32 1.32 12.50
N GLN A 163 4.52 1.30 13.58
CA GLN A 163 3.08 1.48 13.50
C GLN A 163 2.69 2.90 13.07
N LEU A 164 3.34 3.94 13.59
CA LEU A 164 3.10 5.33 13.18
C LEU A 164 3.33 5.50 11.68
N LEU A 165 4.45 5.00 11.18
CA LEU A 165 4.80 5.04 9.76
C LEU A 165 3.82 4.22 8.91
N PHE A 166 3.43 3.03 9.37
CA PHE A 166 2.46 2.18 8.69
C PHE A 166 1.10 2.88 8.52
N TRP A 167 0.54 3.41 9.61
CA TRP A 167 -0.77 4.06 9.60
C TRP A 167 -0.75 5.36 8.81
N HIS A 168 0.31 6.15 8.94
CA HIS A 168 0.46 7.36 8.15
C HIS A 168 0.50 7.04 6.65
N ARG A 169 1.37 6.12 6.21
CA ARG A 169 1.45 5.71 4.79
C ARG A 169 0.15 5.10 4.28
N ARG A 170 -0.63 4.44 5.15
CA ARG A 170 -1.96 3.96 4.79
C ARG A 170 -2.92 5.13 4.57
N ALA A 171 -2.93 6.13 5.45
CA ALA A 171 -3.72 7.34 5.26
C ALA A 171 -3.33 8.08 3.98
N GLU A 172 -2.04 8.24 3.69
CA GLU A 172 -1.56 8.92 2.47
C GLU A 172 -2.04 8.23 1.19
N ARG A 173 -1.94 6.89 1.12
CA ARG A 173 -2.42 6.14 -0.05
C ARG A 173 -3.93 6.28 -0.27
N ILE A 174 -4.71 6.31 0.81
CA ILE A 174 -6.17 6.49 0.69
C ILE A 174 -6.49 7.94 0.31
N ARG A 175 -5.75 8.91 0.86
CA ARG A 175 -5.89 10.34 0.49
C ARG A 175 -5.59 10.55 -0.99
N GLU A 176 -4.54 9.90 -1.50
CA GLU A 176 -4.18 9.91 -2.92
C GLU A 176 -5.32 9.33 -3.77
N GLN A 177 -5.86 8.15 -3.43
CA GLN A 177 -7.01 7.56 -4.12
C GLN A 177 -8.23 8.50 -4.16
N ILE A 178 -8.55 9.17 -3.04
CA ILE A 178 -9.64 10.15 -2.97
C ILE A 178 -9.36 11.34 -3.90
N ALA A 179 -8.12 11.86 -3.90
CA ALA A 179 -7.74 12.99 -4.74
C ALA A 179 -7.77 12.64 -6.23
N GLU A 180 -7.23 11.48 -6.59
CA GLU A 180 -7.19 10.99 -7.98
C GLU A 180 -8.59 10.75 -8.54
N THR A 181 -9.51 10.21 -7.74
CA THR A 181 -10.91 10.04 -8.14
C THR A 181 -11.58 11.39 -8.43
N ASN A 182 -11.24 12.41 -7.64
CA ASN A 182 -11.80 13.75 -7.79
C ASN A 182 -11.09 14.61 -8.85
N LEU A 183 -10.03 14.12 -9.50
CA LEU A 183 -9.25 14.88 -10.48
C LEU A 183 -10.11 15.37 -11.66
N ALA A 184 -10.97 14.51 -12.18
CA ALA A 184 -11.83 14.85 -13.31
C ALA A 184 -12.85 15.96 -12.98
N LEU A 185 -13.37 15.97 -11.74
CA LEU A 185 -14.24 17.05 -11.26
C LEU A 185 -13.49 18.38 -11.23
N VAL A 186 -12.26 18.38 -10.71
CA VAL A 186 -11.42 19.59 -10.65
C VAL A 186 -11.15 20.13 -12.06
N LEU A 187 -10.85 19.27 -13.03
CA LEU A 187 -10.66 19.71 -14.43
C LEU A 187 -11.93 20.27 -15.05
N ALA A 188 -13.08 19.67 -14.78
CA ALA A 188 -14.37 20.17 -15.23
C ALA A 188 -14.68 21.56 -14.62
N MET A 189 -14.36 21.76 -13.34
CA MET A 189 -14.50 23.04 -12.66
C MET A 189 -13.56 24.09 -13.25
N ALA A 190 -12.28 23.75 -13.46
CA ALA A 190 -11.29 24.64 -14.07
C ALA A 190 -11.69 25.06 -15.49
N LYS A 191 -12.25 24.15 -16.30
CA LYS A 191 -12.76 24.47 -17.63
C LYS A 191 -13.94 25.45 -17.57
N ARG A 192 -14.82 25.30 -16.57
CA ARG A 192 -15.99 26.16 -16.40
C ARG A 192 -15.60 27.56 -15.92
N THR A 193 -14.62 27.69 -15.03
CA THR A 193 -14.16 29.00 -14.53
C THR A 193 -13.38 29.80 -15.57
N ARG A 194 -12.68 29.15 -16.50
CA ARG A 194 -11.94 29.82 -17.60
C ARG A 194 -12.80 30.43 -18.71
N MET A 195 -14.12 30.25 -18.70
CA MET A 195 -14.99 30.93 -19.68
C MET A 195 -15.16 32.44 -19.38
N SER A 196 -14.54 32.99 -18.33
CA SER A 196 -14.53 34.44 -18.05
C SER A 196 -13.12 34.99 -17.75
N GLU A 197 -12.18 34.83 -18.69
CA GLU A 197 -10.83 35.42 -18.69
C GLU A 197 -9.72 34.52 -18.10
N VAL A 198 -8.52 34.64 -18.69
CA VAL A 198 -7.22 34.02 -18.35
C VAL A 198 -6.83 32.78 -19.17
N ASP A 199 -6.06 33.04 -20.23
CA ASP A 199 -5.25 32.08 -20.97
C ASP A 199 -4.11 31.52 -20.10
N PHE A 200 -3.78 30.24 -20.28
CA PHE A 200 -2.59 29.63 -19.68
C PHE A 200 -1.58 29.38 -20.79
N ALA A 201 -0.54 30.19 -20.82
CA ALA A 201 0.68 30.00 -21.60
C ALA A 201 1.81 29.51 -20.67
#